data_AF-A0A171DK81-F1
#
_entry.id   AF-A0A171DK81-F1
#
_cell.length_a   1.000
_cell.length_b   1.000
_cell.length_c   1.000
_cell.angle_alpha   90.00
_cell.angle_beta   90.00
_cell.angle_gamma   90.00
#
_symmetry.space_group_name_H-M   'P 1'
#
loop_
_entity.id
_entity.type
_entity.pdbx_description
1 polymer ?
#
loop_
_entity_poly.entity_id
_entity_poly.type
_entity_poly.pdbx_seq_one_letter_code
_entity_poly.pdbx_strand_id
1 'polypeptide(L)'
;MAGEEGNRPAAEAPSTRECGVAGPLVFAGLVENGRPGDTAPAFSIGAVLMIAAGLVEAFLGVKAERKGLEDIAEPLSAAPRTGG
;
A
#
# COMPACT_ATOMS: atom_id res chain seq x y z
N MET A 1 27.59 -25.67 -13.16
CA MET A 1 27.20 -26.03 -11.77
C MET A 1 27.90 -25.06 -10.83
N ALA A 2 27.24 -23.96 -10.50
CA ALA A 2 27.53 -22.98 -9.46
C ALA A 2 26.34 -22.02 -9.49
N GLY A 3 25.64 -21.67 -8.43
CA GLY A 3 25.51 -22.22 -7.08
C GLY A 3 24.06 -21.94 -6.67
N GLU A 4 23.57 -22.62 -5.65
CA GLU A 4 22.27 -22.35 -5.04
C GLU A 4 22.22 -20.89 -4.55
N GLU A 5 21.52 -20.01 -5.27
CA GLU A 5 20.98 -18.79 -4.69
C GLU A 5 19.75 -19.17 -3.85
N GLY A 6 20.03 -19.49 -2.59
CA GLY A 6 19.36 -18.85 -1.46
C GLY A 6 17.86 -18.65 -1.59
N ASN A 7 17.13 -19.76 -1.52
CA ASN A 7 15.74 -19.82 -1.10
C ASN A 7 15.50 -18.99 0.20
N ARG A 8 15.02 -17.76 0.03
CA ARG A 8 13.82 -17.19 0.67
C ARG A 8 13.51 -15.89 -0.09
N PRO A 9 12.40 -15.78 -0.84
CA PRO A 9 12.02 -14.51 -1.44
C PRO A 9 11.80 -13.50 -0.31
N ALA A 10 12.74 -12.58 -0.14
CA ALA A 10 12.46 -11.34 0.57
C ALA A 10 11.26 -10.74 -0.15
N ALA A 11 10.13 -10.62 0.54
CA ALA A 11 8.94 -10.01 -0.02
C ALA A 11 9.31 -8.59 -0.46
N GLU A 12 9.63 -8.41 -1.74
CA GLU A 12 9.76 -7.10 -2.37
C GLU A 12 8.41 -6.42 -2.16
N ALA A 13 8.39 -5.47 -1.23
CA ALA A 13 7.18 -4.73 -0.96
C ALA A 13 6.78 -4.00 -2.26
N PRO A 14 5.52 -4.09 -2.71
CA PRO A 14 5.10 -3.48 -3.94
C PRO A 14 5.38 -1.97 -3.89
N SER A 15 5.98 -1.46 -4.97
CA SER A 15 6.23 -0.05 -5.16
C SER A 15 4.92 0.73 -5.15
N THR A 16 4.96 2.02 -4.78
CA THR A 16 3.78 2.91 -4.78
C THR A 16 2.98 2.85 -6.11
N ARG A 17 3.68 2.66 -7.22
CA ARG A 17 3.08 2.49 -8.54
C ARG A 17 2.29 1.19 -8.67
N GLU A 18 2.82 0.11 -8.13
CA GLU A 18 2.21 -1.23 -8.21
C GLU A 18 0.99 -1.30 -7.30
N CYS A 19 1.06 -0.71 -6.11
CA CYS A 19 -0.09 -0.53 -5.21
C CYS A 19 -1.21 0.28 -5.88
N GLY A 20 -0.86 1.36 -6.59
CA GLY A 20 -1.83 2.20 -7.29
C GLY A 20 -2.56 1.47 -8.43
N VAL A 21 -1.87 0.59 -9.17
CA VAL A 21 -2.46 -0.17 -10.29
C VAL A 21 -3.21 -1.41 -9.80
N ALA A 22 -2.80 -2.00 -8.68
CA ALA A 22 -3.43 -3.21 -8.13
C ALA A 22 -4.90 -2.97 -7.72
N GLY A 23 -5.24 -1.80 -7.17
CA GLY A 23 -6.59 -1.49 -6.70
C GLY A 23 -7.67 -1.64 -7.78
N PRO A 24 -7.58 -0.94 -8.92
CA PRO A 24 -8.51 -1.08 -10.04
C PRO A 24 -8.58 -2.50 -10.62
N LEU A 25 -7.45 -3.22 -10.69
CA LEU A 25 -7.40 -4.57 -11.25
C LEU A 25 -8.11 -5.59 -10.36
N VAL A 26 -7.91 -5.51 -9.04
CA VAL A 26 -8.63 -6.35 -8.07
C VAL A 26 -10.14 -6.05 -8.14
N PHE A 27 -10.52 -4.77 -8.19
CA PHE A 27 -11.93 -4.38 -8.26
C PHE A 27 -12.59 -4.80 -9.58
N ALA A 28 -11.86 -4.75 -10.70
CA ALA A 28 -12.33 -5.20 -12.00
C ALA A 28 -12.69 -6.71 -11.98
N GLY A 29 -11.82 -7.55 -11.40
CA GLY A 29 -12.09 -9.00 -11.27
C GLY A 29 -13.28 -9.32 -10.35
N LEU A 30 -13.55 -8.48 -9.35
CA LEU A 30 -14.69 -8.63 -8.44
C LEU A 30 -16.05 -8.27 -9.08
N VAL A 31 -16.05 -7.43 -10.12
CA VAL A 31 -17.26 -6.93 -10.80
C VAL A 31 -17.47 -7.57 -12.18
N GLU A 32 -16.52 -8.37 -12.66
CA GLU A 32 -16.49 -8.99 -14.00
C GLU A 32 -17.79 -9.75 -14.37
N ASN A 33 -18.47 -10.35 -13.40
CA ASN A 33 -19.70 -11.12 -13.62
C ASN A 33 -20.91 -10.28 -14.06
N GLY A 34 -20.84 -8.94 -13.96
CA GLY A 34 -21.80 -8.01 -14.60
C GLY A 34 -23.25 -8.06 -14.10
N ARG A 35 -23.54 -8.81 -13.02
CA ARG A 35 -24.90 -8.91 -12.45
C ARG A 35 -25.05 -7.86 -11.33
N PRO A 36 -26.14 -7.05 -11.31
CA PRO A 36 -26.37 -6.07 -10.23
C PRO A 36 -26.41 -6.65 -8.82
N GLY A 37 -26.74 -7.94 -8.68
CA GLY A 37 -26.70 -8.67 -7.42
C GLY A 37 -25.30 -9.06 -6.93
N ASP A 38 -24.30 -9.05 -7.81
CA ASP A 38 -22.91 -9.41 -7.50
C ASP A 38 -22.04 -8.19 -7.13
N THR A 39 -22.58 -6.98 -7.19
CA THR A 39 -21.89 -5.76 -6.72
C THR A 39 -21.80 -5.70 -5.19
N ALA A 40 -22.77 -6.30 -4.48
CA ALA A 40 -22.80 -6.34 -3.02
C ALA A 40 -21.60 -7.09 -2.40
N PRO A 41 -21.20 -8.29 -2.87
CA PRO A 41 -19.98 -8.94 -2.38
C PRO A 41 -18.71 -8.16 -2.73
N ALA A 42 -18.65 -7.51 -3.89
CA ALA A 42 -17.49 -6.67 -4.28
C ALA A 42 -17.28 -5.51 -3.29
N PHE A 43 -18.35 -4.79 -2.94
CA PHE A 43 -18.28 -3.72 -1.93
C PHE A 43 -18.02 -4.24 -0.52
N SER A 44 -18.57 -5.40 -0.17
CA SER A 44 -18.35 -6.01 1.16
C SER A 44 -16.88 -6.34 1.37
N ILE A 45 -16.21 -6.89 0.34
CA ILE A 45 -14.78 -7.19 0.39
C ILE A 45 -13.96 -5.88 0.52
N GLY A 46 -14.29 -4.85 -0.27
CA GLY A 46 -13.66 -3.54 -0.13
C GLY A 46 -13.86 -2.92 1.26
N ALA A 47 -15.05 -3.03 1.84
CA ALA A 47 -15.37 -2.54 3.17
C ALA A 47 -14.56 -3.27 4.26
N VAL A 48 -14.48 -4.60 4.20
CA VAL A 48 -13.68 -5.41 5.13
C VAL A 48 -12.20 -5.05 5.03
N LEU A 49 -11.67 -4.89 3.81
CA LEU A 49 -10.28 -4.49 3.59
C LEU A 49 -9.99 -3.10 4.19
N MET A 50 -10.90 -2.13 4.01
CA MET A 50 -10.71 -0.78 4.54
C MET A 50 -10.79 -0.75 6.07
N ILE A 51 -11.68 -1.56 6.68
CA ILE A 51 -11.72 -1.73 8.14
C ILE A 51 -10.40 -2.31 8.63
N ALA A 52 -9.87 -3.35 7.98
CA ALA A 52 -8.60 -3.95 8.35
C ALA A 52 -7.43 -2.95 8.25
N ALA A 53 -7.37 -2.15 7.18
CA ALA A 53 -6.37 -1.10 7.01
C ALA A 53 -6.46 -0.04 8.13
N GLY A 54 -7.67 0.43 8.44
CA GLY A 54 -7.91 1.38 9.53
C GLY A 54 -7.52 0.83 10.91
N LEU A 55 -7.74 -0.46 11.16
CA LEU A 55 -7.26 -1.10 12.39
C LEU A 55 -5.72 -1.12 12.45
N VAL A 56 -5.04 -1.51 11.37
CA VAL A 56 -3.58 -1.48 11.29
C VAL A 56 -3.05 -0.06 11.54
N GLU A 57 -3.66 0.95 10.92
CA GLU A 57 -3.30 2.36 11.16
C GLU A 57 -3.59 2.81 12.60
N ALA A 58 -4.67 2.33 13.23
CA ALA A 58 -4.93 2.64 14.63
C ALA A 58 -3.85 2.09 15.58
N PHE A 59 -3.21 0.96 15.22
CA PHE A 59 -2.15 0.35 16.03
C PHE A 59 -0.73 0.85 15.68
N LEU A 60 -0.43 1.08 14.40
CA LEU A 60 0.92 1.43 13.90
C LEU A 60 1.05 2.89 13.43
N GLY A 61 -0.05 3.62 13.34
CA GLY A 61 -0.10 4.97 12.80
C GLY A 61 0.61 5.98 13.71
N VAL A 62 1.45 6.79 13.08
CA VAL A 62 2.11 7.92 13.74
C VAL A 62 1.13 9.09 13.77
N LYS A 63 0.98 9.75 14.93
CA LYS A 63 0.19 10.99 15.04
C LYS A 63 0.85 12.12 14.24
N ALA A 64 0.47 12.24 12.98
CA ALA A 64 0.90 13.31 12.07
C ALA A 64 0.02 14.55 12.16
N GLU A 65 -1.11 14.47 12.87
CA GLU A 65 -2.06 15.58 12.99
C GLU A 65 -1.41 16.80 13.65
N ARG A 66 -1.52 17.97 13.01
CA ARG A 66 -1.01 19.28 13.50
C ARG A 66 0.51 19.35 13.68
N LYS A 67 1.26 18.34 13.24
CA LYS A 67 2.71 18.31 13.31
C LYS A 67 3.25 18.62 11.90
N GLY A 68 4.11 19.62 11.78
CA GLY A 68 4.72 19.96 10.49
C GLY A 68 5.50 18.76 9.98
N LEU A 69 5.50 18.52 8.66
CA LEU A 69 6.22 17.39 8.04
C LEU A 69 7.71 17.35 8.46
N GLU A 70 8.27 18.51 8.78
CA GLU A 70 9.64 18.74 9.30
C GLU A 70 9.91 18.11 10.67
N ASP A 71 8.86 17.89 11.47
CA ASP A 71 8.92 17.38 12.84
C ASP A 71 8.56 15.87 12.89
N ILE A 72 8.21 15.28 11.75
CA ILE A 72 7.85 13.85 11.60
C ILE A 72 8.81 13.13 10.64
N ALA A 73 9.42 13.85 9.69
CA ALA A 73 10.37 13.32 8.71
C ALA A 73 11.72 14.03 8.81
N GLU A 74 12.81 13.30 8.52
CA GLU A 74 14.12 13.89 8.29
C GLU A 74 13.98 15.02 7.25
N PRO A 75 14.40 16.26 7.56
CA PRO A 75 14.10 17.41 6.72
C PRO A 75 14.61 17.20 5.30
N LEU A 76 13.79 17.56 4.30
CA LEU A 76 14.18 17.49 2.88
C LEU A 76 15.47 18.30 2.57
N SER A 77 15.80 19.28 3.41
CA SER A 77 17.04 20.06 3.37
C SER A 77 18.29 19.31 3.83
N ALA A 78 18.13 18.13 4.45
CA ALA A 78 19.23 17.24 4.82
C ALA A 78 19.69 16.38 3.62
N ALA A 79 18.95 16.37 2.50
CA ALA A 79 19.46 15.84 1.25
C ALA A 79 20.75 16.61 0.89
N PRO A 80 21.92 15.93 0.80
CA PRO A 80 23.14 16.58 0.41
C PRO A 80 22.91 17.29 -0.92
N ARG A 81 23.20 18.59 -0.98
CA ARG A 81 23.32 19.30 -2.25
C ARG A 81 24.46 18.62 -3.03
N THR A 82 24.10 17.62 -3.84
CA THR A 82 24.96 17.15 -4.92
C THR A 82 24.91 18.21 -6.00
N GLY A 83 25.93 19.05 -6.05
CA GLY A 83 26.15 20.02 -7.13
C GLY A 83 26.94 21.24 -6.69
N GLY A 84 28.24 21.21 -7.00
CA GLY A 84 28.97 22.40 -7.45
C GLY A 84 28.75 22.63 -8.95
#